data_AF-A0A6V7R972-F1
#
_entry.id   AF-A0A6V7R972-F1
#
_cell.length_a   1.000
_cell.length_b   1.000
_cell.length_c   1.000
_cell.angle_alpha   90.00
_cell.angle_beta   90.00
_cell.angle_gamma   90.00
#
_symmetry.space_group_name_H-M   'P 1'
#
loop_
_entity.id
_entity.type
_entity.pdbx_description
1 polymer ?
#
loop_
_entity_poly.entity_id
_entity_poly.type
_entity_poly.pdbx_seq_one_letter_code
_entity_poly.pdbx_strand_id
1 'polypeptide(L)' 'MEWLFIITAVFLVLITEIVNSAIEYTVDLVTGDYHILARYAKDIAAAAVLFASIYAVIVGMVILIPYVV' A
#
# COMPACT_ATOMS: atom_id res chain seq x y z
N MET A 1 1.06 -18.93 -14.57
CA MET A 1 0.30 -18.62 -13.35
C MET A 1 1.06 -17.64 -12.45
N GLU A 2 2.35 -17.83 -12.22
CA GLU A 2 3.22 -16.93 -11.42
C GLU A 2 3.14 -15.44 -11.80
N TRP A 3 3.09 -15.13 -13.10
CA TRP A 3 2.91 -13.76 -13.59
C TRP A 3 1.66 -13.07 -13.05
N LEU A 4 0.58 -13.80 -12.77
CA LEU A 4 -0.62 -13.21 -12.17
C LEU A 4 -0.33 -12.70 -10.77
N PHE A 5 0.44 -13.43 -9.96
CA PHE A 5 0.82 -13.00 -8.62
C PHE A 5 1.75 -11.79 -8.64
N ILE A 6 2.69 -11.73 -9.58
CA ILE A 6 3.56 -10.55 -9.78
C ILE A 6 2.72 -9.33 -10.16
N ILE A 7 1.82 -9.47 -11.14
CA ILE A 7 0.93 -8.38 -11.56
C ILE A 7 0.05 -7.94 -10.38
N THR A 8 -0.54 -8.87 -9.64
CA THR A 8 -1.35 -8.55 -8.45
C THR A 8 -0.52 -7.84 -7.39
N ALA A 9 0.72 -8.25 -7.12
CA ALA A 9 1.60 -7.57 -6.17
C ALA A 9 1.86 -6.11 -6.55
N VAL A 10 2.19 -5.85 -7.83
CA VAL A 10 2.45 -4.49 -8.32
C VAL A 10 1.17 -3.64 -8.24
N PHE A 11 0.06 -4.14 -8.77
CA PHE A 11 -1.20 -3.39 -8.77
C PHE A 11 -1.75 -3.16 -7.36
N LEU A 12 -1.54 -4.09 -6.43
CA LEU A 12 -1.98 -3.92 -5.04
C LEU A 12 -1.27 -2.74 -4.36
N VAL A 13 0.06 -2.62 -4.55
CA VAL A 13 0.83 -1.46 -4.05
C VAL A 13 0.32 -0.16 -4.67
N LEU A 14 0.10 -0.13 -5.99
CA LEU A 14 -0.40 1.06 -6.68
C LEU A 14 -1.81 1.46 -6.21
N ILE A 15 -2.73 0.50 -6.08
CA ILE A 15 -4.09 0.75 -5.62
C ILE A 15 -4.08 1.27 -4.18
N THR A 16 -3.31 0.64 -3.30
CA THR A 16 -3.23 1.07 -1.90
C THR A 16 -2.59 2.45 -1.76
N GLU A 17 -1.60 2.80 -2.58
CA GLU A 17 -1.01 4.15 -2.60
C GLU A 17 -2.01 5.22 -3.07
N ILE A 18 -2.80 4.92 -4.10
CA ILE A 18 -3.86 5.82 -4.58
C ILE A 18 -4.91 6.01 -3.49
N VAL A 19 -5.32 4.93 -2.81
CA VAL A 19 -6.27 5.00 -1.70
C VAL A 19 -5.68 5.79 -0.53
N ASN A 20 -4.39 5.62 -0.20
CA ASN A 20 -3.72 6.39 0.84
C ASN A 20 -3.75 7.89 0.53
N SER A 21 -3.37 8.27 -0.69
CA SER A 21 -3.42 9.65 -1.16
C SER A 21 -4.86 10.21 -1.11
N ALA A 22 -5.85 9.42 -1.53
CA ALA A 22 -7.26 9.84 -1.50
C ALA A 22 -7.76 10.10 -0.08
N ILE A 23 -7.35 9.26 0.89
CA ILE A 23 -7.66 9.45 2.31
C ILE A 23 -6.95 10.70 2.84
N GLU A 24 -5.67 10.90 2.53
CA GLU A 24 -4.95 12.12 2.93
C GLU A 24 -5.65 13.39 2.45
N TYR A 25 -5.99 13.47 1.16
CA TYR A 25 -6.69 14.63 0.60
C TYR A 25 -8.09 14.83 1.20
N THR A 26 -8.80 13.74 1.48
CA THR A 26 -10.12 13.82 2.10
C THR A 26 -10.01 14.33 3.54
N VAL A 27 -9.02 13.86 4.29
CA VAL A 27 -8.76 14.33 5.65
C VAL A 27 -8.37 15.81 5.62
N ASP A 28 -7.44 16.21 4.74
CA ASP A 28 -6.98 17.60 4.62
C ASP A 28 -8.09 18.55 4.15
N LEU A 29 -9.04 18.07 3.36
CA LEU A 29 -10.22 18.84 2.97
C LEU A 29 -11.16 19.12 4.16
N VAL A 30 -11.27 18.18 5.09
CA VAL A 30 -12.24 18.24 6.20
C VAL A 30 -11.64 18.86 7.46
N THR A 31 -10.32 18.76 7.67
CA THR A 31 -9.64 19.29 8.86
C THR A 31 -8.86 20.57 8.56
N GLY A 32 -9.26 21.69 9.17
CA GLY A 32 -8.51 22.96 9.11
C GLY A 32 -7.34 23.05 10.09
N ASP A 33 -7.38 22.29 11.19
CA ASP A 33 -6.35 22.21 12.24
C ASP A 33 -6.00 20.75 12.56
N TYR A 34 -4.91 20.53 13.29
CA TYR A 34 -4.49 19.18 13.69
C TYR A 34 -5.57 18.50 14.56
N HIS A 35 -6.00 17.31 14.12
CA HIS A 35 -6.88 16.42 14.88
C HIS A 35 -6.25 15.04 15.06
N ILE A 36 -6.34 14.51 16.28
CA ILE A 36 -5.79 13.18 16.59
C ILE A 36 -6.43 12.05 15.76
N LEU A 37 -7.73 12.16 15.47
CA LEU A 37 -8.43 11.18 14.62
C LEU A 37 -7.99 11.27 13.16
N ALA A 38 -7.71 12.48 12.67
CA ALA A 38 -7.16 12.68 11.33
C ALA A 38 -5.77 12.05 11.20
N ARG A 39 -4.94 12.18 12.23
CA ARG A 39 -3.65 11.47 12.30
C ARG A 39 -3.86 9.96 12.22
N TYR A 40 -4.74 9.38 13.02
CA TYR A 40 -4.99 7.93 12.97
C TYR A 40 -5.52 7.46 11.62
N ALA A 41 -6.37 8.25 10.96
CA ALA A 41 -6.85 7.93 9.62
C ALA A 41 -5.68 7.85 8.60
N LYS A 42 -4.78 8.84 8.62
CA LYS A 42 -3.58 8.85 7.76
C LYS A 42 -2.61 7.71 8.10
N ASP A 43 -2.37 7.47 9.38
CA ASP A 43 -1.46 6.39 9.84
C ASP A 43 -1.95 5.00 9.39
N ILE A 44 -3.26 4.74 9.47
CA ILE A 44 -3.87 3.48 9.01
C ILE A 44 -3.80 3.34 7.49
N ALA A 45 -4.02 4.44 6.76
CA ALA A 45 -3.93 4.44 5.30
C ALA A 45 -2.49 4.13 4.84
N ALA A 46 -1.47 4.74 5.47
CA ALA A 46 -0.07 4.43 5.21
C ALA A 46 0.29 2.98 5.60
N ALA A 47 -0.29 2.46 6.68
CA ALA A 47 -0.11 1.05 7.05
C ALA A 47 -0.63 0.10 5.97
N ALA A 48 -1.74 0.42 5.29
CA ALA A 48 -2.25 -0.40 4.19
C ALA A 48 -1.24 -0.52 3.04
N VAL A 49 -0.57 0.59 2.68
CA VAL A 49 0.51 0.60 1.67
C VAL A 49 1.69 -0.27 2.12
N LEU A 50 2.06 -0.18 3.40
CA LEU A 50 3.13 -1.01 3.97
C LEU A 50 2.80 -2.51 3.85
N PHE A 51 1.58 -2.92 4.19
CA PHE A 51 1.16 -4.32 4.05
C PHE A 51 1.16 -4.79 2.59
N ALA A 52 0.71 -3.95 1.66
CA ALA A 52 0.79 -4.27 0.22
C ALA A 52 2.24 -4.40 -0.26
N SER A 53 3.15 -3.57 0.24
CA SER A 53 4.58 -3.61 -0.08
C SER A 53 5.24 -4.88 0.46
N ILE A 54 4.92 -5.28 1.69
CA ILE A 54 5.39 -6.56 2.26
C ILE A 54 4.89 -7.74 1.43
N TYR A 55 3.62 -7.73 1.03
CA TYR A 55 3.07 -8.76 0.13
C TYR A 55 3.86 -8.83 -1.18
N ALA A 56 4.17 -7.68 -1.80
CA ALA A 56 4.96 -7.64 -3.02
C ALA A 56 6.37 -8.21 -2.85
N VAL A 57 7.03 -7.92 -1.72
CA VAL A 57 8.35 -8.49 -1.39
C VAL A 57 8.25 -10.01 -1.21
N ILE A 58 7.24 -10.51 -0.50
CA ILE A 58 7.02 -11.96 -0.31
C ILE A 58 6.83 -12.66 -1.66
N VAL A 59 5.96 -12.12 -2.52
CA VAL A 59 5.72 -12.67 -3.87
C VAL A 59 7.01 -12.65 -4.70
N GLY A 60 7.75 -11.54 -4.67
CA GLY A 60 9.04 -11.42 -5.36
C GLY A 60 10.06 -12.43 -4.86
N MET A 61 10.16 -12.66 -3.55
CA MET A 61 11.06 -13.67 -2.99
C MET A 61 10.65 -15.09 -3.40
N VAL A 62 9.37 -15.44 -3.28
CA VAL A 62 8.90 -16.80 -3.60
C VAL A 62 9.06 -17.13 -5.08
N ILE A 63 8.77 -16.17 -5.97
CA ILE A 63 8.78 -16.43 -7.41
C ILE A 63 10.17 -16.20 -7.99
N LEU A 64 10.87 -15.11 -7.66
CA LEU A 64 12.10 -14.72 -8.37
C LEU A 64 13.37 -15.37 -7.81
N ILE A 65 13.46 -15.68 -6.50
CA ILE A 65 14.68 -16.28 -5.92
C ILE A 65 15.06 -17.60 -6.61
N PRO A 66 14.14 -18.55 -6.87
CA PRO A 66 14.47 -19.80 -7.57
C PRO A 66 15.00 -19.63 -9.01
N TYR A 67 14.81 -18.48 -9.63
CA TYR A 67 15.36 -18.20 -10.97
C TYR A 67 16.76 -17.58 -10.93
N VAL A 68 17.16 -17.03 -9.79
CA VAL A 68 18.45 -16.35 -9.61
C VAL A 68 19.50 -17.28 -9.00
N VAL A 69 19.07 -18.27 -8.21
CA VAL A 69 19.91 -19.30 -7.58
C VAL A 69 19.92 -20.57 -8.45
#